data_AF-A0A0K2GZ23-F1
#
_entry.id   AF-A0A0K2GZ23-F1
#
_cell.length_a   1.000
_cell.length_b   1.000
_cell.length_c   1.000
_cell.angle_alpha   90.00
_cell.angle_beta   90.00
_cell.angle_gamma   90.00
#
_symmetry.space_group_name_H-M   'P 1'
#
loop_
_entity.id
_entity.type
_entity.pdbx_description
1 polymer ?
#
loop_
_entity_poly.entity_id
_entity_poly.type
_entity_poly.pdbx_seq_one_letter_code
_entity_poly.pdbx_strand_id
1 'polypeptide(L)'
;MENNTEKMESFDLLDALSVNAGEPVTATLLGVDVIIRRNFTGDEVHKFMTMHTVDNAGETIKDQLAGLVDALSASPEKEQAALVDKILSLTVPEIIRVAVRLGQIAGLRDEAGNFLNGAPAL
;
A
#
# COMPACT_ATOMS: atom_id res chain seq x y z
N MET A 1 -45.02 17.07 -20.21
CA MET A 1 -44.30 15.81 -19.93
C MET A 1 -42.85 16.21 -19.78
N GLU A 2 -42.40 16.39 -18.54
CA GLU A 2 -41.00 16.69 -18.24
C GLU A 2 -40.23 15.37 -18.33
N ASN A 3 -39.30 15.28 -19.28
CA ASN A 3 -38.33 14.19 -19.31
C ASN A 3 -37.27 14.48 -18.23
N ASN A 4 -37.47 13.94 -17.03
CA ASN A 4 -36.38 13.77 -16.07
C ASN A 4 -35.49 12.65 -16.58
N THR A 5 -34.49 12.98 -17.38
CA THR A 5 -33.37 12.08 -17.63
C THR A 5 -32.51 12.12 -16.37
N GLU A 6 -32.69 11.14 -15.48
CA GLU A 6 -31.75 10.90 -14.39
C GLU A 6 -30.36 10.77 -15.00
N LYS A 7 -29.51 11.76 -14.73
CA LYS A 7 -28.13 11.77 -15.19
C LYS A 7 -27.43 10.68 -14.39
N MET A 8 -27.14 9.53 -15.02
CA MET A 8 -26.33 8.50 -14.38
C MET A 8 -25.06 9.15 -13.81
N GLU A 9 -24.86 9.04 -12.51
CA GLU A 9 -23.63 9.48 -11.88
C GLU A 9 -22.49 8.62 -12.46
N SER A 10 -21.58 9.28 -13.20
CA SER A 10 -20.34 8.67 -13.61
C SER A 10 -19.46 8.52 -12.37
N PHE A 11 -19.16 7.28 -11.97
CA PHE A 11 -18.17 7.02 -10.92
C PHE A 11 -16.84 6.64 -11.57
N ASP A 12 -15.73 7.14 -11.02
CA ASP A 12 -14.40 6.69 -11.42
C ASP A 12 -14.18 5.26 -10.93
N LEU A 13 -13.79 4.36 -11.83
CA LEU A 13 -13.57 2.96 -11.49
C LEU A 13 -12.46 2.79 -10.46
N LEU A 14 -11.46 3.69 -10.48
CA LEU A 14 -10.35 3.63 -9.52
C LEU A 14 -10.77 4.15 -8.16
N ASP A 15 -11.69 5.12 -8.07
CA ASP A 15 -12.23 5.58 -6.78
C ASP A 15 -12.79 4.42 -5.93
N ALA A 16 -13.35 3.39 -6.59
CA ALA A 16 -13.83 2.17 -5.92
C ALA A 16 -12.73 1.35 -5.22
N LEU A 17 -11.46 1.57 -5.57
CA LEU A 17 -10.29 0.96 -4.93
C LEU A 17 -9.75 1.78 -3.76
N SER A 18 -10.26 2.99 -3.52
CA SER A 18 -9.76 3.85 -2.45
C SER A 18 -9.90 3.18 -1.08
N VAL A 19 -8.88 3.33 -0.25
CA VAL A 19 -8.84 2.75 1.10
C VAL A 19 -8.73 3.88 2.13
N ASN A 20 -9.66 3.87 3.08
CA ASN A 20 -9.57 4.65 4.31
C ASN A 20 -9.59 3.70 5.51
N ALA A 21 -8.39 3.39 6.02
CA ALA A 21 -8.20 2.53 7.19
C ALA A 21 -7.96 3.35 8.48
N GLY A 22 -8.17 4.68 8.44
CA GLY A 22 -8.08 5.59 9.58
C GLY A 22 -6.76 6.36 9.67
N GLU A 23 -6.43 6.81 10.88
CA GLU A 23 -5.22 7.63 11.13
C GLU A 23 -3.92 6.85 10.86
N PRO A 24 -2.86 7.52 10.38
CA PRO A 24 -1.53 6.93 10.24
C PRO A 24 -1.05 6.30 11.55
N VAL A 25 -0.34 5.18 11.45
CA VAL A 25 0.15 4.43 12.62
C VAL A 25 1.67 4.57 12.72
N THR A 26 2.14 4.91 13.91
CA THR A 26 3.57 4.82 14.23
C THR A 26 3.89 3.39 14.62
N ALA A 27 4.91 2.80 13.98
CA ALA A 27 5.38 1.45 14.25
C ALA A 27 6.91 1.41 14.27
N THR A 28 7.47 0.55 15.13
CA THR A 28 8.90 0.25 15.11
C THR A 28 9.13 -1.04 14.33
N LEU A 29 9.76 -0.94 13.17
CA LEU A 29 10.09 -2.08 12.31
C LEU A 29 11.60 -2.28 12.28
N LEU A 30 12.08 -3.43 12.74
CA LEU A 30 13.51 -3.75 12.83
C LEU A 30 14.31 -2.68 13.61
N GLY A 31 13.68 -2.00 14.57
CA GLY A 31 14.30 -0.91 15.33
C GLY A 31 14.43 0.40 14.54
N VAL A 32 13.64 0.62 13.49
CA VAL A 32 13.42 1.93 12.85
C VAL A 32 12.00 2.35 13.13
N ASP A 33 11.83 3.55 13.66
CA ASP A 33 10.51 4.13 13.85
C ASP A 33 10.01 4.69 12.52
N VAL A 34 8.87 4.18 12.07
CA VAL A 34 8.23 4.59 10.83
C VAL A 34 6.76 4.93 11.04
N ILE A 35 6.26 5.85 10.22
CA ILE A 35 4.86 6.26 10.18
C ILE A 35 4.26 5.63 8.93
N ILE A 36 3.31 4.72 9.12
CA ILE A 36 2.65 4.01 8.02
C ILE A 36 1.33 4.71 7.70
N ARG A 37 1.16 5.14 6.46
CA ARG A 37 -0.08 5.72 5.93
C ARG A 37 -1.17 4.66 5.87
N ARG A 38 -2.41 5.10 6.06
CA ARG A 38 -3.61 4.23 6.08
C ARG A 38 -4.74 4.77 5.21
N ASN A 39 -4.47 5.83 4.45
CA ASN A 39 -5.39 6.45 3.52
C ASN A 39 -4.74 6.55 2.13
N PHE A 40 -5.40 5.96 1.14
CA PHE A 40 -4.93 5.82 -0.23
C PHE A 40 -6.07 6.07 -1.22
N THR A 41 -5.78 6.86 -2.24
CA THR A 41 -6.62 7.00 -3.43
C THR A 41 -6.65 5.72 -4.24
N GLY A 42 -7.66 5.59 -5.10
CA GLY A 42 -7.77 4.50 -6.05
C GLY A 42 -6.53 4.25 -6.91
N ASP A 43 -5.94 5.33 -7.42
CA ASP A 43 -4.69 5.30 -8.19
C ASP A 43 -3.51 4.76 -7.38
N GLU A 44 -3.38 5.18 -6.12
CA GLU A 44 -2.31 4.71 -5.23
C GLU A 44 -2.45 3.21 -4.93
N VAL A 45 -3.68 2.74 -4.71
CA VAL A 45 -3.95 1.30 -4.50
C VAL A 45 -3.69 0.51 -5.77
N HIS A 46 -4.13 1.01 -6.94
CA HIS A 46 -3.84 0.38 -8.22
C HIS A 46 -2.33 0.23 -8.45
N LYS A 47 -1.56 1.30 -8.23
CA LYS A 47 -0.09 1.29 -8.34
C LYS A 47 0.55 0.29 -7.36
N PHE A 48 0.07 0.22 -6.12
CA PHE A 48 0.53 -0.75 -5.14
C PHE A 48 0.28 -2.20 -5.59
N MET A 49 -0.90 -2.48 -6.15
CA MET A 49 -1.24 -3.81 -6.67
C MET A 49 -0.36 -4.20 -7.87
N THR A 50 -0.09 -3.26 -8.79
CA THR A 50 0.77 -3.54 -9.96
C THR A 50 2.21 -3.88 -9.57
N MET A 51 2.75 -3.30 -8.49
CA MET A 51 4.07 -3.66 -7.95
C MET A 51 4.19 -5.14 -7.55
N HIS A 52 3.05 -5.81 -7.32
CA HIS A 52 2.99 -7.22 -6.92
C HIS A 52 2.63 -8.16 -8.09
N THR A 53 2.50 -7.64 -9.31
CA THR A 53 2.26 -8.44 -10.53
C THR A 53 3.57 -8.70 -11.28
N VAL A 54 3.62 -9.81 -12.03
CA VAL A 54 4.85 -10.50 -12.48
C VAL A 54 5.65 -9.76 -13.57
N ASP A 55 5.24 -8.57 -14.01
CA ASP A 55 5.83 -7.89 -15.19
C ASP A 55 6.96 -6.89 -14.92
N ASN A 56 7.55 -6.90 -13.72
CA ASN A 56 8.69 -6.01 -13.39
C ASN A 56 10.04 -6.59 -13.85
N ALA A 57 10.13 -6.99 -15.13
CA ALA A 57 11.36 -7.46 -15.74
C ALA A 57 12.41 -6.34 -15.78
N GLY A 58 13.27 -6.26 -14.76
CA GLY A 58 14.43 -5.36 -14.72
C GLY A 58 14.63 -4.58 -13.42
N GLU A 59 13.66 -4.56 -12.50
CA GLU A 59 13.82 -3.90 -11.20
C GLU A 59 14.60 -4.77 -10.22
N THR A 60 15.52 -4.18 -9.46
CA THR A 60 16.19 -4.90 -8.38
C THR A 60 15.25 -5.05 -7.18
N ILE A 61 15.49 -6.06 -6.32
CA ILE A 61 14.76 -6.21 -5.05
C ILE A 61 14.82 -4.91 -4.22
N LYS A 62 15.92 -4.16 -4.31
CA LYS A 62 16.07 -2.87 -3.64
C LYS A 62 15.10 -1.83 -4.19
N ASP A 63 14.95 -1.73 -5.50
CA ASP A 63 14.06 -0.74 -6.13
C ASP A 63 12.60 -1.04 -5.79
N GLN A 64 12.23 -2.32 -5.80
CA GLN A 64 10.90 -2.77 -5.38
C GLN A 64 10.60 -2.43 -3.92
N LEU A 65 11.57 -2.65 -3.03
CA LEU A 65 11.42 -2.31 -1.60
C LEU A 65 11.38 -0.81 -1.37
N ALA A 66 12.18 -0.03 -2.10
CA ALA A 66 12.12 1.44 -2.03
C ALA A 66 10.75 1.95 -2.49
N GLY A 67 10.23 1.46 -3.61
CA GLY A 67 8.89 1.83 -4.10
C GLY A 67 7.77 1.41 -3.13
N LEU A 68 7.90 0.24 -2.51
CA LEU A 68 6.96 -0.22 -1.47
C LEU A 68 6.96 0.69 -0.25
N VAL A 69 8.15 1.01 0.28
CA VAL A 69 8.28 1.85 1.48
C VAL A 69 7.82 3.28 1.20
N ASP A 70 8.19 3.84 0.05
CA ASP A 70 7.73 5.16 -0.39
C ASP A 70 6.20 5.23 -0.50
N ALA A 71 5.58 4.21 -1.10
CA ALA A 71 4.12 4.15 -1.23
C ALA A 71 3.41 4.09 0.12
N LEU A 72 3.96 3.37 1.10
CA LEU A 72 3.27 3.08 2.37
C LEU A 72 3.66 4.00 3.54
N SER A 73 4.76 4.73 3.43
CA SER A 73 5.32 5.53 4.53
C SER A 73 4.98 7.01 4.42
N ALA A 74 4.77 7.65 5.57
CA ALA A 74 4.75 9.11 5.73
C ALA A 74 5.99 9.61 6.50
N SER A 75 6.95 8.74 6.80
CA SER A 75 8.20 9.14 7.44
C SER A 75 9.07 9.99 6.50
N PRO A 76 10.02 10.78 7.03
CA PRO A 76 11.00 11.45 6.18
C PRO A 76 11.88 10.44 5.41
N GLU A 77 12.43 10.88 4.27
CA GLU A 77 13.18 10.02 3.34
C GLU A 77 14.34 9.27 3.99
N LYS A 78 14.99 9.87 4.99
CA LYS A 78 16.12 9.27 5.71
C LYS A 78 15.69 8.01 6.47
N GLU A 79 14.55 8.06 7.15
CA GLU A 79 13.99 6.94 7.91
C GLU A 79 13.47 5.86 6.96
N GLN A 80 12.89 6.24 5.82
CA GLN A 80 12.50 5.31 4.77
C GLN A 80 13.70 4.54 4.20
N ALA A 81 14.78 5.25 3.85
CA ALA A 81 16.01 4.64 3.36
C ALA A 81 16.63 3.68 4.40
N ALA A 82 16.66 4.09 5.67
CA ALA A 82 17.12 3.25 6.76
C ALA A 82 16.27 1.98 6.93
N LEU A 83 14.95 2.07 6.74
CA LEU A 83 14.07 0.89 6.75
C LEU A 83 14.38 -0.04 5.57
N VAL A 84 14.53 0.48 4.35
CA VAL A 84 14.87 -0.32 3.15
C VAL A 84 16.18 -1.08 3.36
N ASP A 85 17.22 -0.41 3.85
CA ASP A 85 18.52 -1.04 4.10
C ASP A 85 18.42 -2.16 5.15
N LYS A 86 17.60 -1.97 6.20
CA LYS A 86 17.36 -3.04 7.18
C LYS A 86 16.59 -4.22 6.60
N ILE A 87 15.58 -3.98 5.76
CA ILE A 87 14.83 -5.06 5.11
C ILE A 87 15.76 -5.86 4.17
N LEU A 88 16.65 -5.18 3.42
CA LEU A 88 17.62 -5.83 2.54
C LEU A 88 18.65 -6.70 3.27
N SER A 89 18.85 -6.49 4.58
CA SER A 89 19.73 -7.34 5.39
C SER A 89 19.11 -8.69 5.76
N LEU A 90 17.82 -8.89 5.47
CA LEU A 90 17.07 -10.11 5.78
C LEU A 90 17.15 -11.16 4.66
N THR A 91 16.73 -12.39 4.97
CA THR A 91 16.55 -13.42 3.95
C THR A 91 15.32 -13.14 3.07
N VAL A 92 15.30 -13.64 1.83
CA VAL A 92 14.16 -13.45 0.91
C VAL A 92 12.80 -13.82 1.53
N PRO A 93 12.64 -14.94 2.25
CA PRO A 93 11.37 -15.26 2.92
C PRO A 93 10.97 -14.24 3.99
N GLU A 94 11.94 -13.68 4.72
CA GLU A 94 11.69 -12.65 5.73
C GLU A 94 11.31 -11.31 5.08
N ILE A 95 11.95 -10.94 3.98
CA ILE A 95 11.59 -9.77 3.17
C ILE A 95 10.12 -9.86 2.75
N ILE A 96 9.69 -11.01 2.22
CA ILE A 96 8.30 -11.23 1.80
C ILE A 96 7.34 -11.07 3.00
N ARG A 97 7.69 -11.63 4.17
CA ARG A 97 6.88 -11.48 5.39
C ARG A 97 6.75 -10.03 5.84
N VAL A 98 7.84 -9.26 5.79
CA VAL A 98 7.82 -7.84 6.14
C VAL A 98 6.96 -7.05 5.16
N ALA A 99 7.07 -7.31 3.86
CA ALA A 99 6.26 -6.65 2.84
C ALA A 99 4.75 -6.91 3.02
N VAL A 100 4.37 -8.17 3.30
CA VAL A 100 2.98 -8.52 3.63
C VAL A 100 2.52 -7.79 4.88
N ARG A 101 3.35 -7.76 5.93
CA ARG A 101 3.02 -7.09 7.20
C ARG A 101 2.84 -5.58 7.04
N LEU A 102 3.67 -4.93 6.21
CA LEU A 102 3.50 -3.52 5.85
C LEU A 102 2.14 -3.27 5.19
N GLY A 103 1.76 -4.10 4.22
CA GLY A 103 0.43 -4.03 3.59
C GLY A 103 -0.73 -4.23 4.57
N GLN A 104 -0.57 -5.12 5.56
CA GLN A 104 -1.58 -5.32 6.62
C GLN A 104 -1.74 -4.09 7.52
N ILE A 105 -0.63 -3.50 7.97
CA ILE A 105 -0.68 -2.29 8.83
C ILE A 105 -1.29 -1.12 8.05
N ALA A 106 -0.93 -0.99 6.77
CA ALA A 106 -1.51 -0.01 5.86
C ALA A 106 -3.00 -0.24 5.58
N GLY A 107 -3.58 -1.38 5.97
CA GLY A 107 -4.96 -1.73 5.70
C GLY A 107 -5.23 -2.11 4.24
N LEU A 108 -4.20 -2.51 3.49
CA LEU A 108 -4.31 -2.98 2.10
C LEU A 108 -4.42 -4.51 2.00
N ARG A 109 -4.08 -5.22 3.08
CA ARG A 109 -4.14 -6.69 3.17
C ARG A 109 -4.88 -7.17 4.41
N ASP A 110 -5.55 -8.32 4.31
CA ASP A 110 -6.17 -9.01 5.44
C ASP A 110 -5.14 -9.77 6.32
N GLU A 111 -5.60 -10.38 7.41
CA GLU A 111 -4.75 -11.17 8.32
C GLU A 111 -4.09 -12.37 7.64
N ALA A 112 -4.70 -12.92 6.59
CA ALA A 112 -4.16 -14.01 5.78
C ALA A 112 -3.15 -13.52 4.71
N GLY A 113 -3.01 -12.20 4.54
CA GLY A 113 -2.10 -11.58 3.58
C GLY A 113 -2.69 -11.38 2.18
N ASN A 114 -3.98 -11.66 1.97
CA ASN A 114 -4.67 -11.37 0.72
C ASN A 114 -4.98 -9.88 0.62
N PHE A 115 -5.11 -9.36 -0.60
CA PHE A 115 -5.65 -8.01 -0.80
C PHE A 115 -7.10 -7.96 -0.29
N LEU A 116 -7.50 -6.83 0.31
CA LEU A 116 -8.87 -6.66 0.77
C LEU A 116 -9.84 -6.69 -0.42
N ASN A 117 -10.77 -7.64 -0.40
CA ASN A 117 -11.85 -7.73 -1.38
C ASN A 117 -13.03 -6.86 -0.92
N GLY A 118 -12.91 -5.54 -1.04
CA GLY A 118 -13.97 -4.58 -0.75
C GLY A 118 -13.84 -3.86 0.60
N ALA A 119 -14.42 -2.65 0.66
CA ALA A 119 -14.23 -1.67 1.72
C ALA A 119 -14.60 -2.18 3.13
N PRO A 120 -13.86 -1.82 4.21
CA PRO A 120 -14.49 -1.75 5.51
C PRO A 120 -15.65 -0.74 5.41
N ALA A 121 -16.84 -1.16 5.84
CA ALA A 121 -18.05 -0.35 5.78
C ALA A 121 -17.82 1.02 6.46
N LEU A 122 -18.32 2.09 5.83
CA LEU A 122 -18.47 3.43 6.42
C LEU A 122 -19.31 3.38 7.69
#